data_AF-A0A2W4IV66-F1
#
_entry.id   AF-A0A2W4IV66-F1
#
_cell.length_a   1.000
_cell.length_b   1.000
_cell.length_c   1.000
_cell.angle_alpha   90.00
_cell.angle_beta   90.00
_cell.angle_gamma   90.00
#
_symmetry.space_group_name_H-M   'P 1'
#
loop_
_entity.id
_entity.type
_entity.pdbx_description
1 polymer ?
#
loop_
_entity_poly.entity_id
_entity_poly.type
_entity_poly.pdbx_seq_one_letter_code
_entity_poly.pdbx_strand_id
1 'polypeptide(L)' 'MSAWWEDELEELEALREEEEGFLDPLLRLVCRCRGVEEAEIEALVRAGADYETIVERTGATKGCGGCRNVIRNMVRAAS' A
#
# COMPACT_ATOMS: atom_id res chain seq x y z
N MET A 1 12.79 -33.44 -33.03
CA MET A 1 11.86 -32.30 -33.13
C MET A 1 12.05 -31.47 -31.88
N SER A 2 13.18 -30.75 -31.92
CA SER A 2 13.50 -29.46 -31.33
C SER A 2 12.75 -29.02 -30.07
N ALA A 3 13.45 -29.19 -28.94
CA ALA A 3 13.30 -28.48 -27.67
C ALA A 3 13.48 -26.96 -27.88
N TRP A 4 12.46 -26.32 -28.46
CA TRP A 4 12.41 -24.88 -28.75
C TRP A 4 11.19 -24.21 -28.10
N TRP A 5 10.35 -25.02 -27.45
CA TRP A 5 9.20 -24.62 -26.67
C TRP A 5 9.49 -24.53 -25.17
N GLU A 6 10.59 -25.10 -24.71
CA GLU A 6 10.97 -25.18 -23.30
C GLU A 6 11.73 -23.92 -22.92
N ASP A 7 12.70 -23.49 -23.74
CA ASP A 7 13.38 -22.20 -23.60
C ASP A 7 12.41 -21.00 -23.73
N GLU A 8 11.45 -21.06 -24.67
CA GLU A 8 10.47 -19.97 -24.89
C GLU A 8 9.46 -19.87 -23.72
N LEU A 9 9.13 -20.99 -23.07
CA LEU A 9 8.30 -20.99 -21.86
C LEU A 9 9.04 -20.45 -20.64
N GLU A 10 10.33 -20.75 -20.49
CA GLU A 10 11.16 -20.24 -19.39
C GLU A 10 11.37 -18.72 -19.51
N GLU A 11 11.57 -18.19 -20.71
CA GLU A 11 11.64 -16.75 -20.97
C GLU A 11 10.32 -16.02 -20.66
N LEU A 12 9.17 -16.65 -21.00
CA LEU A 12 7.85 -16.06 -20.71
C LEU A 12 7.48 -16.11 -19.22
N GLU A 13 7.94 -17.13 -18.48
CA GLU A 13 7.74 -17.21 -17.04
C GLU A 13 8.58 -16.17 -16.29
N ALA A 14 9.83 -15.95 -16.70
CA ALA A 14 10.68 -14.89 -16.13
C ALA A 14 10.08 -13.49 -16.32
N LEU A 15 9.53 -13.21 -17.51
CA LEU A 15 8.85 -11.94 -17.79
C LEU A 15 7.58 -11.74 -16.94
N ARG A 16 6.83 -12.82 -16.67
CA ARG A 16 5.65 -12.77 -15.79
C ARG A 16 6.04 -12.47 -14.35
N GLU A 17 7.13 -13.06 -13.85
CA GLU A 17 7.66 -12.75 -12.52
C GLU A 17 8.16 -11.30 -12.39
N GLU A 18 8.73 -10.73 -13.45
CA GLU A 18 9.12 -9.31 -13.47
C GLU A 18 7.91 -8.36 -13.45
N GLU A 19 6.82 -8.66 -14.18
CA GLU A 19 5.60 -7.85 -14.17
C GLU A 19 4.80 -7.98 -12.85
N GLU A 20 4.72 -9.17 -12.27
CA GLU A 20 4.07 -9.38 -10.96
C GLU A 20 4.83 -8.72 -9.81
N GLY A 21 6.09 -8.33 -10.02
CA GLY A 21 6.87 -7.49 -9.10
C GLY A 21 6.51 -5.99 -9.13
N PHE A 22 5.72 -5.52 -10.11
CA PHE A 22 5.46 -4.09 -10.30
C PHE A 22 4.20 -3.57 -9.58
N LEU A 23 3.21 -4.42 -9.31
CA LEU A 23 2.06 -4.09 -8.47
C LEU A 23 2.29 -4.65 -7.07
N ASP A 24 2.89 -3.84 -6.20
CA ASP A 24 3.15 -4.23 -4.81
C ASP A 24 1.86 -4.74 -4.15
N PRO A 25 1.75 -6.05 -3.83
CA PRO A 25 0.57 -6.63 -3.18
C PRO A 25 0.32 -6.07 -1.77
N LEU A 26 1.28 -5.32 -1.21
CA LEU A 26 1.23 -4.69 0.10
C LEU A 26 0.71 -3.24 0.04
N LEU A 27 0.39 -2.71 -1.15
CA LEU A 27 -0.07 -1.32 -1.33
C LEU A 27 -1.54 -1.18 -0.90
N ARG A 28 -1.77 -1.29 0.42
CA ARG A 28 -3.08 -1.25 1.04
C ARG A 28 -3.50 0.19 1.30
N LEU A 29 -4.42 0.70 0.48
CA LEU A 29 -4.95 2.05 0.64
C LEU A 29 -5.93 2.16 1.81
N VAL A 30 -5.56 2.98 2.81
CA VAL A 30 -6.45 3.40 3.89
C VAL A 30 -7.39 4.52 3.41
N CYS A 31 -6.87 5.51 2.66
CA CYS A 31 -7.69 6.60 2.11
C CYS A 31 -7.70 6.60 0.58
N ARG A 32 -8.70 5.94 -0.01
CA ARG A 32 -8.87 5.92 -1.48
C ARG A 32 -9.05 7.31 -2.12
N CYS A 33 -9.73 8.25 -1.45
CA CYS A 33 -9.93 9.60 -2.00
C CYS A 33 -8.63 10.40 -2.18
N ARG A 34 -7.58 10.04 -1.44
CA ARG A 34 -6.32 10.80 -1.36
C ARG A 34 -5.09 9.95 -1.66
N GLY A 35 -5.27 8.67 -2.00
CA GLY A 35 -4.16 7.75 -2.26
C GLY A 35 -3.29 7.46 -1.04
N VAL A 36 -3.83 7.55 0.18
CA VAL A 36 -3.01 7.34 1.39
C VAL A 36 -2.95 5.87 1.72
N GLU A 37 -1.73 5.36 1.79
CA GLU A 37 -1.38 3.97 2.08
C GLU A 37 -1.32 3.71 3.60
N GLU A 38 -1.53 2.45 3.98
CA GLU A 38 -1.42 2.00 5.37
C GLU A 38 0.00 2.22 5.91
N ALA A 39 1.02 1.85 5.12
CA ALA A 39 2.43 1.97 5.50
C ALA A 39 2.85 3.41 5.84
N GLU A 40 2.33 4.41 5.11
CA GLU A 40 2.58 5.83 5.39
C GLU A 40 2.03 6.22 6.78
N ILE A 41 0.80 5.78 7.10
CA ILE A 41 0.16 6.06 8.39
C ILE A 41 0.89 5.34 9.51
N GLU A 42 1.28 4.07 9.31
CA GLU A 42 2.06 3.30 10.28
C GLU A 42 3.43 3.94 10.57
N ALA A 43 4.09 4.50 9.55
CA ALA A 43 5.35 5.21 9.74
C ALA A 43 5.17 6.46 10.63
N LEU A 44 4.09 7.22 10.43
CA LEU A 44 3.77 8.38 11.25
C LEU A 44 3.39 8.00 12.68
N VAL A 45 2.58 6.94 12.86
CA VAL A 45 2.20 6.44 14.18
C VAL A 45 3.44 5.98 14.95
N ARG A 46 4.36 5.25 14.32
CA ARG A 46 5.65 4.85 14.95
C ARG A 46 6.52 6.05 15.32
N ALA A 47 6.40 7.16 14.61
CA ALA A 47 7.06 8.42 14.94
C ALA A 47 6.34 9.23 16.05
N GLY A 48 5.25 8.70 16.62
CA GLY A 48 4.49 9.35 17.69
C GLY A 48 3.48 10.39 17.21
N ALA A 49 3.11 10.38 15.92
CA ALA A 49 2.10 11.29 15.40
C ALA A 49 0.70 10.93 15.94
N ASP A 50 -0.04 11.96 16.38
CA ASP A 50 -1.45 11.83 16.71
C ASP A 50 -2.35 11.89 15.46
N TYR A 51 -3.65 11.68 15.66
CA TYR A 51 -4.63 11.66 14.57
C TYR A 51 -4.63 12.95 13.75
N GLU A 52 -4.58 14.10 14.43
CA GLU A 52 -4.56 15.43 13.84
C GLU A 52 -3.31 15.64 12.97
N THR A 53 -2.13 15.29 13.49
CA THR A 53 -0.86 15.37 12.75
C THR A 53 -0.89 14.48 11.50
N ILE A 54 -1.45 13.27 11.60
CA ILE A 54 -1.59 12.35 10.45
C ILE A 54 -2.51 12.96 9.38
N VAL A 55 -3.64 13.55 9.79
CA VAL A 55 -4.59 14.20 8.86
C VAL A 55 -3.96 15.41 8.17
N GLU A 56 -3.13 16.17 8.87
CA GLU A 56 -2.42 17.31 8.30
C GLU A 56 -1.37 16.88 7.28
N ARG A 57 -0.55 15.88 7.61
CA ARG A 57 0.56 15.40 6.77
C ARG A 57 0.08 14.65 5.52
N THR A 58 -0.88 13.76 5.68
CA THR A 58 -1.34 12.86 4.59
C THR A 58 -2.52 13.44 3.80
N GLY A 59 -3.23 14.42 4.37
CA GLY A 59 -4.49 14.91 3.82
C GLY A 59 -5.65 13.92 3.90
N ALA A 60 -5.47 12.75 4.52
CA ALA A 60 -6.53 11.78 4.75
C ALA A 60 -7.71 12.44 5.48
N THR A 61 -8.91 11.89 5.30
CA THR A 61 -10.18 12.38 5.90
C THR A 61 -10.73 13.71 5.37
N LYS A 62 -9.95 14.48 4.60
CA LYS A 62 -10.36 15.74 3.93
C LYS A 62 -11.11 15.51 2.60
N GLY A 63 -11.79 14.37 2.48
CA GLY A 63 -12.56 13.94 1.30
C GLY A 63 -13.91 13.39 1.74
N CYS A 64 -14.22 12.12 1.42
CA CYS A 64 -15.45 11.47 1.91
C CYS A 64 -15.41 11.14 3.41
N GLY A 65 -14.20 10.90 3.95
CA GLY A 65 -13.99 10.63 5.36
C GLY A 65 -14.31 9.20 5.84
N GLY A 66 -14.55 8.25 4.94
CA GLY A 66 -14.75 6.84 5.30
C GLY A 66 -13.57 6.19 6.03
N CYS A 67 -12.35 6.72 5.84
CA CYS A 67 -11.14 6.25 6.50
C CYS A 67 -10.97 6.72 7.96
N ARG A 68 -11.79 7.67 8.46
CA ARG A 68 -11.56 8.32 9.78
C ARG A 68 -11.40 7.32 10.92
N ASN A 69 -12.29 6.34 11.01
CA ASN A 69 -12.26 5.37 12.10
C ASN A 69 -11.08 4.39 11.98
N VAL A 70 -10.65 4.06 10.75
CA VAL A 70 -9.48 3.22 10.53
C VAL A 70 -8.23 3.90 11.11
N ILE A 71 -8.02 5.18 10.77
CA ILE A 71 -6.87 5.95 11.26
C ILE A 71 -6.90 6.09 12.78
N ARG A 72 -8.06 6.40 13.38
CA ARG A 72 -8.18 6.45 14.85
C ARG A 72 -7.82 5.12 15.51
N ASN A 73 -8.22 4.00 14.92
CA ASN A 73 -7.90 2.68 15.45
C ASN A 73 -6.40 2.38 15.34
N MET A 74 -5.74 2.77 14.25
CA MET A 74 -4.29 2.62 14.10
C MET A 74 -3.52 3.41 15.16
N VAL A 75 -3.89 4.67 15.42
CA VAL A 75 -3.27 5.48 16.48
C VAL A 75 -3.48 4.86 17.86
N ARG A 76 -4.70 4.42 18.18
CA ARG A 76 -5.04 3.79 19.46
C ARG A 76 -4.31 2.46 19.68
N ALA A 77 -4.09 1.68 18.63
CA ALA A 77 -3.40 0.40 18.73
C ALA A 77 -1.91 0.55 19.08
N ALA A 78 -1.32 1.75 18.88
CA ALA A 78 0.08 2.04 19.18
C ALA A 78 0.29 2.80 20.51
N SER A 79 -0.79 3.12 21.24
CA SER A 79 -0.75 3.81 22.54
C SER A 79 -0.78 2.83 23.70
#